data_AF-A0A256WG26-F1
#
_entry.id   AF-A0A256WG26-F1
#
_cell.length_a   1.000
_cell.length_b   1.000
_cell.length_c   1.000
_cell.angle_alpha   90.00
_cell.angle_beta   90.00
_cell.angle_gamma   90.00
#
_symmetry.space_group_name_H-M   'P 1'
#
loop_
_entity.id
_entity.type
_entity.pdbx_description
1 polymer ?
#
loop_
_entity_poly.entity_id
_entity_poly.type
_entity_poly.pdbx_seq_one_letter_code
_entity_poly.pdbx_strand_id
1 'polypeptide(L)'
;MNKWTELSIEYANQRSYLDDLFQVYPTIPEGIRTIDEDIWGNVKTTYLQKNNRHLIVELLKLNLFPIKDSYIAYLKRDKTSIERNPKTINRISGRLYEMGLDKIFEKCSEPKETNRQIGPMFKDWLNKKSLGIQPLKLDDFLSNGNDAILDSSDKGMMDFARKY
;
A
#
# COMPACT_ATOMS: atom_id res chain seq x y z
N MET A 1 8.31 -16.78 25.81
CA MET A 1 8.64 -16.06 24.56
C MET A 1 9.53 -16.99 23.74
N ASN A 2 9.51 -16.97 22.40
CA ASN A 2 10.41 -17.86 21.66
C ASN A 2 11.82 -17.23 21.59
N LYS A 3 12.86 -18.07 21.40
CA LYS A 3 14.26 -17.65 21.36
C LYS A 3 14.52 -16.55 20.33
N TRP A 4 13.84 -16.59 19.18
CA TRP A 4 14.01 -15.59 18.13
C TRP A 4 13.47 -14.21 18.54
N THR A 5 12.32 -14.17 19.22
CA THR A 5 11.76 -12.93 19.77
C THR A 5 12.66 -12.34 20.85
N GLU A 6 13.25 -13.17 21.71
CA GLU A 6 14.24 -12.71 22.70
C GLU A 6 15.46 -12.08 22.03
N LEU A 7 16.04 -12.75 21.02
CA LEU A 7 17.16 -12.20 20.25
C LEU A 7 16.79 -10.89 19.53
N SER A 8 15.58 -10.78 18.97
CA SER A 8 15.12 -9.54 18.35
C SER A 8 15.02 -8.39 19.35
N ILE A 9 14.53 -8.65 20.56
CA ILE A 9 14.43 -7.63 21.62
C ILE A 9 15.82 -7.20 22.09
N GLU A 10 16.73 -8.15 22.29
CA GLU A 10 18.11 -7.85 22.68
C GLU A 10 18.80 -7.00 21.62
N TYR A 11 18.67 -7.40 20.35
CA TYR A 11 19.21 -6.66 19.20
C TYR A 11 18.67 -5.23 19.13
N ALA A 12 17.34 -5.07 19.27
CA ALA A 12 16.68 -3.77 19.22
C ALA A 12 17.12 -2.83 20.36
N ASN A 13 17.46 -3.37 21.53
CA ASN A 13 17.85 -2.58 22.70
C ASN A 13 19.33 -2.23 22.75
N GLN A 14 20.20 -3.01 22.10
CA GLN A 14 21.66 -2.91 22.28
C GLN A 14 22.44 -2.51 21.03
N ARG A 15 21.80 -2.43 19.85
CA ARG A 15 22.48 -2.21 18.57
C ARG A 15 21.81 -1.13 17.72
N SER A 16 22.44 -0.80 16.59
CA SER A 16 21.96 0.09 15.53
C SER A 16 20.76 -0.47 14.76
N TYR A 17 19.75 -0.97 15.48
CA TYR A 17 18.64 -1.72 14.89
C TYR A 17 17.91 -0.96 13.79
N LEU A 18 17.69 0.34 13.94
CA LEU A 18 17.02 1.15 12.92
C LEU A 18 17.89 1.35 11.67
N ASP A 19 19.21 1.44 11.83
CA ASP A 19 20.13 1.57 10.69
C ASP A 19 20.20 0.26 9.90
N ASP A 20 20.23 -0.88 10.59
CA ASP A 20 20.22 -2.19 9.95
C ASP A 20 18.86 -2.49 9.32
N LEU A 21 17.77 -2.07 9.97
CA LEU A 21 16.42 -2.17 9.42
C LEU A 21 16.29 -1.35 8.13
N PHE A 22 16.96 -0.20 8.03
CA PHE A 22 16.99 0.62 6.82
C PHE A 22 17.68 -0.07 5.63
N GLN A 23 18.65 -0.96 5.89
CA GLN A 23 19.26 -1.75 4.81
C GLN A 23 18.28 -2.74 4.18
N VAL A 24 17.32 -3.22 4.97
CA VAL A 24 16.25 -4.13 4.52
C VAL A 24 15.08 -3.33 3.93
N TYR A 25 14.73 -2.21 4.54
CA TYR A 25 13.59 -1.35 4.20
C TYR A 25 14.02 0.10 3.98
N PRO A 26 14.76 0.40 2.90
CA PRO A 26 15.18 1.77 2.63
C PRO A 26 13.97 2.67 2.37
N THR A 27 14.00 3.91 2.84
CA THR A 27 13.00 4.90 2.43
C THR A 27 13.20 5.21 0.95
N ILE A 28 12.13 5.12 0.17
CA ILE A 28 12.14 5.53 -1.23
C ILE A 28 11.71 7.01 -1.24
N PRO A 29 12.60 7.97 -1.55
CA PRO A 29 12.18 9.34 -1.78
C PRO A 29 11.32 9.34 -3.05
N GLU A 30 9.99 9.34 -2.87
CA GLU A 30 9.06 9.46 -3.98
C GLU A 30 8.77 10.93 -4.28
N GLY A 31 8.78 11.26 -5.57
CA GLY A 31 8.19 12.51 -6.06
C GLY A 31 6.67 12.47 -6.00
N ILE A 32 6.06 13.60 -6.36
CA ILE A 32 4.61 13.74 -6.46
C ILE A 32 4.08 12.74 -7.49
N ARG A 33 2.98 12.04 -7.17
CA ARG A 33 2.30 11.15 -8.12
C ARG A 33 1.72 11.96 -9.27
N THR A 34 2.00 11.54 -10.50
CA THR A 34 1.33 12.07 -11.69
C THR A 34 -0.16 11.76 -11.64
N ILE A 35 -0.99 12.79 -11.80
CA ILE A 35 -2.43 12.68 -11.95
C ILE A 35 -2.77 12.76 -13.44
N ASP A 36 -3.65 11.89 -13.89
CA ASP A 36 -4.22 11.94 -15.23
C ASP A 36 -4.97 13.27 -15.45
N GLU A 37 -4.54 14.03 -16.45
CA GLU A 37 -5.04 15.39 -16.72
C GLU A 37 -6.52 15.40 -17.12
N ASP A 38 -6.99 14.37 -17.83
CA ASP A 38 -8.39 14.25 -18.26
C ASP A 38 -9.30 13.98 -17.06
N ILE A 39 -8.91 13.04 -16.19
CA ILE A 39 -9.63 12.77 -14.94
C ILE A 39 -9.65 14.04 -14.08
N TRP A 40 -8.52 14.73 -13.96
CA TRP A 40 -8.46 15.95 -13.17
C TRP A 40 -9.32 17.08 -13.77
N GLY A 41 -9.35 17.24 -15.09
CA GLY A 41 -10.24 18.17 -15.78
C GLY A 41 -11.72 17.92 -15.45
N ASN A 42 -12.11 16.65 -15.39
CA ASN A 42 -13.46 16.26 -14.98
C ASN A 42 -13.72 16.55 -13.50
N VAL A 43 -12.74 16.32 -12.61
CA VAL A 43 -12.84 16.71 -11.20
C VAL A 43 -13.06 18.21 -11.05
N LYS A 44 -12.27 19.06 -11.74
CA LYS A 44 -12.45 20.52 -11.69
C LYS A 44 -13.85 20.93 -12.14
N THR A 45 -14.31 20.37 -13.26
CA THR A 45 -15.61 20.69 -13.85
C THR A 45 -16.74 20.32 -12.89
N THR A 46 -16.73 19.09 -12.37
CA THR A 46 -17.77 18.59 -11.46
C THR A 46 -17.75 19.32 -10.10
N TYR A 47 -16.57 19.69 -9.61
CA TYR A 47 -16.40 20.49 -8.39
C TYR A 47 -17.03 21.88 -8.53
N LEU A 48 -16.76 22.58 -9.63
CA LEU A 48 -17.30 23.92 -9.90
C LEU A 48 -18.81 23.89 -10.09
N GLN A 49 -19.33 22.85 -10.76
CA GLN A 49 -20.77 22.62 -10.93
C GLN A 49 -21.49 22.16 -9.64
N LYS A 50 -20.76 21.96 -8.53
CA LYS A 50 -21.27 21.40 -7.28
C LYS A 50 -21.98 20.06 -7.46
N ASN A 51 -21.53 19.26 -8.44
CA ASN A 51 -22.11 17.96 -8.73
C ASN A 51 -21.47 16.87 -7.85
N ASN A 52 -22.00 16.73 -6.63
CA ASN A 52 -21.46 15.83 -5.59
C ASN A 52 -21.24 14.39 -6.08
N ARG A 53 -22.24 13.84 -6.76
CA ARG A 53 -22.23 12.47 -7.28
C ARG A 53 -21.06 12.28 -8.25
N HIS A 54 -20.99 13.11 -9.28
CA HIS A 54 -19.95 12.98 -10.29
C HIS A 54 -18.57 13.33 -9.75
N LEU A 55 -18.47 14.29 -8.83
CA LEU A 55 -17.21 14.61 -8.14
C LEU A 55 -16.63 13.39 -7.42
N ILE A 56 -17.45 12.65 -6.67
CA ILE A 56 -16.99 11.41 -6.01
C ILE A 56 -16.60 10.35 -7.03
N VAL A 57 -17.39 10.17 -8.10
CA VAL A 57 -17.08 9.20 -9.17
C VAL A 57 -15.72 9.47 -9.80
N GLU A 58 -15.43 10.73 -10.16
CA GLU A 58 -14.15 11.10 -10.77
C GLU A 58 -12.98 10.94 -9.81
N LEU A 59 -13.13 11.39 -8.55
CA LEU A 59 -12.07 11.23 -7.53
C LEU A 59 -11.78 9.76 -7.20
N LEU A 60 -12.76 8.86 -7.28
CA LEU A 60 -12.56 7.42 -7.05
C LEU A 60 -11.75 6.72 -8.16
N LYS A 61 -11.63 7.33 -9.35
CA LYS A 61 -10.77 6.85 -10.44
C LYS A 61 -9.29 7.06 -10.13
N LEU A 62 -8.96 8.05 -9.29
CA LEU A 62 -7.59 8.32 -8.89
C LEU A 62 -7.02 7.23 -7.98
N ASN A 63 -5.69 7.14 -7.94
CA ASN A 63 -4.97 6.17 -7.12
C ASN A 63 -5.13 6.45 -5.62
N LEU A 64 -5.29 7.71 -5.24
CA LEU A 64 -5.47 8.16 -3.87
C LEU A 64 -6.67 9.11 -3.79
N PHE A 65 -7.54 8.82 -2.84
CA PHE A 65 -8.68 9.67 -2.52
C PHE A 65 -8.23 10.77 -1.54
N PRO A 66 -8.65 12.03 -1.72
CA PRO A 66 -8.06 13.18 -1.00
C PRO A 66 -8.38 13.24 0.50
N ILE A 67 -9.34 12.45 0.98
CA ILE A 67 -9.71 12.37 2.39
C ILE A 67 -9.73 10.93 2.90
N LYS A 68 -9.28 10.76 4.14
CA LYS A 68 -9.46 9.50 4.88
C LYS A 68 -10.90 9.45 5.40
N ASP A 69 -11.69 8.54 4.84
CA ASP A 69 -13.07 8.27 5.24
C ASP A 69 -13.34 6.77 5.08
N SER A 70 -13.98 6.15 6.07
CA SER A 70 -14.13 4.70 6.17
C SER A 70 -14.95 4.10 5.03
N TYR A 71 -15.83 4.89 4.41
CA TYR A 71 -16.71 4.40 3.35
C TYR A 71 -16.06 4.40 1.97
N ILE A 72 -14.93 5.09 1.75
CA ILE A 72 -14.32 5.23 0.43
C ILE A 72 -13.96 3.88 -0.21
N ALA A 73 -13.43 2.96 0.59
CA ALA A 73 -13.10 1.62 0.11
C ALA A 73 -14.33 0.86 -0.39
N TYR A 74 -15.47 1.00 0.30
CA TYR A 74 -16.74 0.40 -0.10
C TYR A 74 -17.31 1.06 -1.35
N LEU A 75 -17.32 2.41 -1.41
CA LEU A 75 -17.78 3.17 -2.58
C LEU A 75 -16.97 2.83 -3.84
N LYS A 76 -15.66 2.61 -3.70
CA LYS A 76 -14.79 2.20 -4.81
C LYS A 76 -15.12 0.80 -5.34
N ARG A 77 -15.48 -0.13 -4.44
CA ARG A 77 -15.81 -1.52 -4.78
C ARG A 77 -17.19 -1.67 -5.41
N ASP A 78 -18.18 -0.91 -4.91
CA ASP A 78 -19.55 -0.95 -5.39
C ASP A 78 -19.99 0.44 -5.87
N LYS A 79 -19.89 0.69 -7.17
CA LYS A 79 -20.23 1.99 -7.77
C LYS A 79 -21.72 2.36 -7.60
N THR A 80 -22.61 1.37 -7.51
CA THR A 80 -24.06 1.63 -7.32
C THR A 80 -24.37 2.15 -5.92
N SER A 81 -23.44 1.99 -4.96
CA SER A 81 -23.60 2.51 -3.62
C SER A 81 -23.59 4.05 -3.57
N ILE A 82 -23.04 4.71 -4.58
CA ILE A 82 -23.06 6.17 -4.69
C ILE A 82 -24.51 6.67 -4.83
N GLU A 83 -25.32 6.05 -5.69
CA GLU A 83 -26.74 6.40 -5.86
C GLU A 83 -27.58 6.08 -4.62
N ARG A 84 -27.31 4.92 -4.01
CA ARG A 84 -28.10 4.42 -2.89
C ARG A 84 -27.87 5.20 -1.60
N ASN A 85 -26.79 5.99 -1.50
CA ASN A 85 -26.36 6.65 -0.26
C ASN A 85 -26.14 8.18 -0.42
N PRO A 86 -27.15 8.95 -0.87
CA PRO A 86 -26.97 10.37 -1.21
C PRO A 86 -26.54 11.24 -0.02
N LYS A 87 -26.99 10.93 1.20
CA LYS A 87 -26.56 11.66 2.43
C LYS A 87 -25.07 11.48 2.70
N THR A 88 -24.54 10.28 2.52
CA THR A 88 -23.12 9.98 2.69
C THR A 88 -22.30 10.72 1.63
N ILE A 89 -22.75 10.71 0.38
CA ILE A 89 -22.11 11.45 -0.71
C ILE A 89 -22.09 12.95 -0.42
N ASN A 90 -23.20 13.54 0.00
CA ASN A 90 -23.27 14.96 0.35
C ASN A 90 -22.33 15.32 1.51
N ARG A 91 -22.25 14.48 2.56
CA ARG A 91 -21.32 14.69 3.69
C ARG A 91 -19.86 14.67 3.22
N ILE A 92 -19.49 13.71 2.38
CA ILE A 92 -18.13 13.58 1.85
C ILE A 92 -17.80 14.76 0.94
N SER A 93 -18.71 15.13 0.03
CA SER A 93 -18.54 16.30 -0.85
C SER A 93 -18.47 17.61 -0.07
N GLY A 94 -19.22 17.78 1.02
CA GLY A 94 -19.11 18.93 1.92
C GLY A 94 -17.68 19.12 2.43
N ARG A 95 -17.06 18.04 2.95
CA ARG A 95 -15.65 18.06 3.39
C ARG A 95 -14.68 18.38 2.25
N LEU A 96 -14.96 17.92 1.03
CA LEU A 96 -14.16 18.25 -0.15
C LEU A 96 -14.26 19.74 -0.49
N TYR A 97 -15.46 20.33 -0.40
CA TYR A 97 -15.64 21.75 -0.64
C TYR A 97 -14.98 22.63 0.41
N GLU A 98 -15.03 22.24 1.68
CA GLU A 98 -14.32 22.92 2.77
C GLU A 98 -12.80 22.86 2.59
N MET A 99 -12.28 21.76 2.05
CA MET A 99 -10.86 21.56 1.79
C MET A 99 -10.33 22.45 0.65
N GLY A 100 -11.15 22.71 -0.38
CA GLY A 100 -10.75 23.48 -1.54
C GLY A 100 -10.04 22.63 -2.61
N LEU A 101 -10.15 23.07 -3.87
CA LEU A 101 -9.71 22.32 -5.05
C LEU A 101 -8.19 22.11 -5.10
N ASP A 102 -7.41 23.11 -4.71
CA ASP A 102 -5.94 23.03 -4.70
C ASP A 102 -5.45 21.99 -3.69
N LYS A 103 -6.08 21.96 -2.51
CA LYS A 103 -5.72 20.98 -1.47
C LYS A 103 -6.17 19.58 -1.84
N ILE A 104 -7.30 19.43 -2.54
CA ILE A 104 -7.71 18.16 -3.13
C ILE A 104 -6.63 17.66 -4.11
N PHE A 105 -6.11 18.51 -4.99
CA PHE A 105 -5.05 18.13 -5.93
C PHE A 105 -3.79 17.66 -5.20
N GLU A 106 -3.33 18.43 -4.21
CA GLU A 106 -2.18 18.10 -3.38
C GLU A 106 -2.37 16.71 -2.76
N LYS A 107 -3.52 16.46 -2.14
CA LYS A 107 -3.82 15.18 -1.49
C LYS A 107 -3.92 14.00 -2.45
N CYS A 108 -4.48 14.18 -3.63
CA CYS A 108 -4.54 13.13 -4.65
C CYS A 108 -3.16 12.77 -5.23
N SER A 109 -2.26 13.75 -5.25
CA SER A 109 -0.93 13.64 -5.84
C SER A 109 0.15 13.24 -4.83
N GLU A 110 -0.21 13.03 -3.55
CA GLU A 110 0.73 12.51 -2.56
C GLU A 110 1.34 11.17 -3.00
N PRO A 111 2.65 10.97 -2.70
CA PRO A 111 3.34 9.73 -3.00
C PRO A 111 2.67 8.53 -2.32
N LYS A 112 3.04 7.32 -2.72
CA LYS A 112 2.52 6.12 -2.07
C LYS A 112 3.00 6.10 -0.61
N GLU A 113 2.08 5.83 0.32
CA GLU A 113 2.44 5.73 1.75
C GLU A 113 3.54 4.66 1.94
N THR A 114 4.59 4.97 2.72
CA THR A 114 5.75 4.08 2.96
C THR A 114 5.33 2.69 3.42
N ASN A 115 4.33 2.60 4.31
CA ASN A 115 3.81 1.32 4.80
C ASN A 115 3.23 0.43 3.69
N ARG A 116 2.79 0.99 2.56
CA ARG A 116 2.30 0.25 1.38
C ARG A 116 3.41 -0.09 0.38
N GLN A 117 4.61 0.45 0.57
CA GLN A 117 5.81 0.15 -0.22
C GLN A 117 6.66 -0.95 0.42
N ILE A 118 6.65 -1.05 1.75
CA ILE A 118 7.47 -1.98 2.55
C ILE A 118 7.23 -3.46 2.20
N GLY A 119 6.00 -3.83 1.80
CA GLY A 119 5.60 -5.23 1.56
C GLY A 119 6.58 -6.06 0.70
N PRO A 120 6.89 -5.66 -0.55
CA PRO A 120 7.82 -6.40 -1.41
C PRO A 120 9.29 -6.34 -0.99
N MET A 121 9.69 -5.34 -0.20
CA MET A 121 11.12 -5.02 0.01
C MET A 121 11.89 -6.15 0.69
N PHE A 122 11.26 -6.88 1.61
CA PHE A 122 11.90 -8.04 2.25
C PHE A 122 12.25 -9.14 1.26
N LYS A 123 11.32 -9.44 0.34
CA LYS A 123 11.55 -10.44 -0.72
C LYS A 123 12.65 -9.98 -1.67
N ASP A 124 12.65 -8.70 -2.04
CA ASP A 124 13.71 -8.12 -2.88
C ASP A 124 15.07 -8.14 -2.19
N TRP A 125 15.11 -7.86 -0.88
CA TRP A 125 16.32 -7.93 -0.07
C TRP A 125 16.86 -9.37 0.04
N LEU A 126 15.99 -10.37 0.22
CA LEU A 126 16.38 -11.79 0.18
C LEU A 126 16.93 -12.19 -1.18
N ASN A 127 16.27 -11.77 -2.26
CA ASN A 127 16.68 -12.09 -3.64
C ASN A 127 18.03 -11.49 -4.04
N LYS A 128 18.52 -10.46 -3.34
CA LYS A 128 19.87 -9.90 -3.49
C LYS A 128 20.97 -10.76 -2.85
N LYS A 129 20.65 -11.94 -2.33
CA LYS A 129 21.57 -12.82 -1.58
C LYS A 129 22.16 -12.14 -0.34
N SER A 130 21.39 -11.28 0.32
CA SER A 130 21.85 -10.55 1.52
C SER A 130 22.21 -11.47 2.70
N LEU A 131 21.69 -12.71 2.69
CA LEU A 131 22.05 -13.77 3.64
C LEU A 131 23.12 -14.75 3.10
N GLY A 132 23.72 -14.46 1.95
CA GLY A 132 24.64 -15.37 1.25
C GLY A 132 23.98 -16.53 0.52
N ILE A 133 22.66 -16.69 0.64
CA ILE A 133 21.87 -17.79 0.05
C ILE A 133 20.87 -17.21 -0.96
N GLN A 134 20.76 -17.85 -2.12
CA GLN A 134 19.70 -17.54 -3.09
C GLN A 134 18.43 -18.33 -2.74
N PRO A 135 17.26 -17.68 -2.63
CA PRO A 135 16.00 -18.40 -2.51
C PRO A 135 15.75 -19.38 -3.68
N LEU A 136 15.26 -20.58 -3.37
CA LEU A 136 15.06 -21.69 -4.30
C LEU A 136 13.57 -21.95 -4.54
N LYS A 137 13.23 -22.41 -5.74
CA LYS A 137 11.87 -22.92 -6.02
C LYS A 137 11.64 -24.23 -5.29
N LEU A 138 10.37 -24.62 -5.16
CA LEU A 138 9.95 -25.78 -4.36
C LEU A 138 10.70 -27.08 -4.69
N ASP A 139 10.84 -27.42 -5.98
CA ASP A 139 11.48 -28.68 -6.39
C ASP A 139 12.99 -28.69 -6.03
N ASP A 140 13.68 -27.58 -6.28
CA ASP A 140 15.09 -27.39 -5.91
C ASP A 140 15.27 -27.34 -4.38
N PHE A 141 14.33 -26.73 -3.67
CA PHE A 141 14.32 -26.63 -2.22
C PHE A 141 14.19 -28.01 -1.56
N LEU A 142 13.29 -28.86 -2.07
CA LEU A 142 13.05 -30.21 -1.54
C LEU A 142 14.16 -31.21 -1.89
N SER A 143 14.84 -31.01 -3.01
CA SER A 143 15.96 -31.86 -3.43
C SER A 143 17.31 -31.46 -2.83
N ASN A 144 17.38 -30.32 -2.15
CA ASN A 144 18.60 -29.81 -1.52
C ASN A 144 18.77 -30.35 -0.09
N GLY A 145 19.97 -30.85 0.24
CA GLY A 145 20.35 -31.28 1.58
C GLY A 145 21.05 -30.21 2.43
N ASN A 146 21.31 -29.02 1.86
CA ASN A 146 21.94 -27.89 2.54
C ASN A 146 20.90 -26.85 3.00
N ASP A 147 21.34 -25.91 3.84
CA ASP A 147 20.51 -24.75 4.24
C ASP A 147 20.02 -23.97 3.01
N ALA A 148 18.72 -23.71 2.97
CA ALA A 148 18.06 -23.04 1.85
C ALA A 148 16.89 -22.16 2.32
N ILE A 149 16.46 -21.25 1.45
CA ILE A 149 15.26 -20.41 1.64
C ILE A 149 14.28 -20.74 0.51
N LEU A 150 13.02 -21.02 0.84
CA LEU A 150 11.98 -21.31 -0.16
C LEU A 150 11.44 -20.01 -0.77
N ASP A 151 11.53 -19.85 -2.08
CA ASP A 151 10.83 -18.81 -2.83
C ASP A 151 9.47 -19.34 -3.31
N SER A 152 8.42 -18.89 -2.65
CA SER A 152 7.04 -19.22 -3.01
C SER A 152 6.09 -18.06 -2.67
N SER A 153 4.87 -18.11 -3.22
CA SER A 153 3.76 -17.26 -2.77
C SER A 153 3.36 -17.58 -1.33
N ASP A 154 2.68 -16.65 -0.66
CA ASP A 154 2.11 -16.85 0.70
C ASP A 154 1.29 -18.14 0.79
N LYS A 155 0.43 -18.39 -0.21
CA LYS A 155 -0.34 -19.63 -0.29
C LYS A 155 0.57 -20.85 -0.39
N GLY A 156 1.57 -20.82 -1.27
CA GLY A 156 2.47 -21.96 -1.45
C GLY A 156 3.36 -22.21 -0.24
N MET A 157 3.80 -21.18 0.49
CA MET A 157 4.53 -21.34 1.75
C MET A 157 3.63 -21.91 2.86
N MET A 158 2.37 -21.48 2.93
CA MET A 158 1.39 -22.04 3.85
C MET A 158 1.10 -23.52 3.53
N ASP A 159 0.90 -23.85 2.26
CA ASP A 159 0.64 -25.21 1.81
C ASP A 159 1.86 -26.12 2.07
N PHE A 160 3.08 -25.59 1.90
CA PHE A 160 4.32 -26.28 2.24
C PHE A 160 4.39 -26.64 3.73
N ALA A 161 4.21 -25.65 4.62
CA ALA A 161 4.28 -25.85 6.07
C ALA A 161 3.16 -26.73 6.65
N ARG A 162 2.07 -26.93 5.91
CA ARG A 162 1.01 -27.88 6.28
C ARG A 162 1.33 -29.31 5.86
N LYS A 163 2.11 -29.47 4.80
CA LYS A 163 2.39 -30.77 4.19
C LYS A 163 3.61 -31.45 4.81
N TYR A 164 4.61 -30.67 5.20
CA TYR A 164 5.88 -31.11 5.78
C TYR A 164 6.05 -30.51 7.17
#